data_AF-K2NN62-F1
#
_entry.id   AF-K2NN62-F1
#
_cell.length_a   1.000
_cell.length_b   1.000
_cell.length_c   1.000
_cell.angle_alpha   90.00
_cell.angle_beta   90.00
_cell.angle_gamma   90.00
#
_symmetry.space_group_name_H-M   'P 1'
#
loop_
_entity.id
_entity.type
_entity.pdbx_description
1 polymer ?
#
loop_
_entity_poly.entity_id
_entity_poly.type
_entity_poly.pdbx_seq_one_letter_code
_entity_poly.pdbx_strand_id
1 'polypeptide(L)'
;MTDKLSAQLMESADRLEELSRSEIQVLLRRAALRLDGRMVPVGYVTLIPEASEMVDEFAKEHDLNMDEAVNSILIDWGISAGMIEVDDLDDED
;
A
#
# COMPACT_ATOMS: atom_id res chain seq x y z
N MET A 1 16.44 -9.71 -11.80
CA MET A 1 15.98 -8.83 -10.71
C MET A 1 15.31 -9.74 -9.70
N THR A 2 15.98 -10.09 -8.61
CA THR A 2 15.48 -11.06 -7.62
C THR A 2 14.22 -10.50 -6.98
N ASP A 3 13.18 -11.33 -6.91
CA ASP A 3 11.89 -10.95 -6.35
C ASP A 3 12.04 -10.59 -4.87
N LYS A 4 12.04 -9.28 -4.57
CA LYS A 4 12.25 -8.73 -3.22
C LYS A 4 11.26 -9.30 -2.19
N LEU A 5 10.03 -9.62 -2.62
CA LEU A 5 9.04 -10.26 -1.76
C LEU A 5 9.37 -11.73 -1.52
N SER A 6 9.83 -12.46 -2.54
CA SER A 6 10.28 -13.84 -2.37
C SER A 6 11.45 -13.95 -1.39
N ALA A 7 12.43 -13.05 -1.46
CA ALA A 7 13.53 -13.01 -0.51
C ALA A 7 13.06 -12.73 0.93
N GLN A 8 12.17 -11.75 1.11
CA GLN A 8 11.57 -11.44 2.41
C GLN A 8 10.76 -12.61 2.98
N LEU A 9 10.00 -13.33 2.16
CA LEU A 9 9.25 -14.51 2.59
C LEU A 9 10.18 -15.63 3.06
N MET A 10 11.30 -15.85 2.37
CA MET A 10 12.26 -16.87 2.75
C MET A 10 12.94 -16.53 4.09
N GLU A 11 13.42 -15.30 4.25
CA GLU A 11 14.01 -14.82 5.51
C GLU A 11 13.00 -14.86 6.67
N SER A 12 11.74 -14.49 6.41
CA SER A 12 10.67 -14.52 7.40
C SER A 12 10.30 -15.96 7.81
N ALA A 13 10.39 -16.91 6.89
CA ALA A 13 10.16 -18.33 7.19
C ALA A 13 11.25 -18.87 8.12
N ASP A 14 12.51 -18.44 7.94
CA ASP A 14 13.63 -18.84 8.80
C ASP A 14 13.55 -18.24 10.21
N ARG A 15 12.84 -17.10 10.38
CA ARG A 15 12.74 -16.34 11.64
C ARG A 15 11.29 -16.19 12.14
N LEU A 16 10.45 -17.20 11.88
CA LEU A 16 9.01 -17.14 12.13
C LEU A 16 8.65 -16.79 13.58
N GLU A 17 9.42 -17.28 14.55
CA GLU A 17 9.21 -17.07 15.99
C GLU A 17 9.45 -15.62 16.43
N GLU A 18 10.18 -14.84 15.63
CA GLU A 18 10.52 -13.45 15.91
C GLU A 18 9.49 -12.47 15.33
N LEU A 19 8.53 -12.96 14.55
CA LEU A 19 7.49 -12.16 13.92
C LEU A 19 6.20 -12.18 14.73
N SER A 20 5.58 -11.02 14.84
CA SER A 20 4.22 -10.92 15.36
C SER A 20 3.21 -11.55 14.38
N ARG A 21 2.06 -11.95 14.91
CA ARG A 21 0.95 -12.48 14.11
C ARG A 21 0.53 -11.54 12.98
N SER A 22 0.51 -10.24 13.23
CA SER A 22 0.15 -9.22 12.23
C SER A 22 1.17 -9.13 11.10
N GLU A 23 2.46 -9.20 11.40
CA GLU A 23 3.53 -9.22 10.39
C GLU A 23 3.43 -10.45 9.47
N ILE A 24 3.17 -11.62 10.05
CA ILE A 24 2.96 -12.86 9.29
C ILE A 24 1.73 -12.73 8.38
N GLN A 25 0.62 -12.19 8.88
CA GLN A 25 -0.60 -11.97 8.09
C GLN A 25 -0.36 -11.04 6.91
N VAL A 26 0.39 -9.95 7.10
CA VAL A 26 0.72 -9.00 6.03
C VAL A 26 1.59 -9.66 4.96
N LEU A 27 2.62 -10.40 5.35
CA LEU A 27 3.51 -11.11 4.41
C LEU A 27 2.75 -12.12 3.56
N LEU A 28 1.87 -12.91 4.18
CA LEU A 28 1.06 -13.91 3.48
C LEU A 28 0.05 -13.28 2.51
N ARG A 29 -0.60 -12.18 2.90
CA ARG A 29 -1.51 -11.45 2.00
C ARG A 29 -0.77 -10.90 0.77
N ARG A 30 0.43 -10.33 0.98
CA ARG A 30 1.28 -9.83 -0.11
C ARG A 30 1.72 -10.98 -1.04
N ALA A 31 2.11 -12.11 -0.47
CA ALA A 31 2.48 -13.31 -1.24
C ALA A 31 1.30 -13.79 -2.09
N ALA A 32 0.11 -13.90 -1.50
CA ALA A 32 -1.11 -14.32 -2.19
C ALA A 32 -1.46 -13.38 -3.35
N LEU A 33 -1.42 -12.06 -3.16
CA LEU A 33 -1.71 -11.07 -4.21
C LEU A 33 -0.73 -11.19 -5.39
N ARG A 34 0.55 -11.47 -5.10
CA ARG A 34 1.58 -11.66 -6.13
C ARG A 34 1.42 -12.98 -6.88
N LEU A 35 1.12 -14.06 -6.15
CA LEU A 35 0.89 -15.40 -6.72
C LEU A 35 -0.41 -15.46 -7.55
N ASP A 36 -1.43 -14.67 -7.18
CA ASP A 36 -2.68 -14.50 -7.94
C ASP A 36 -2.47 -13.74 -9.28
N GLY A 37 -1.22 -13.38 -9.63
CA GLY A 37 -0.86 -12.88 -10.95
C GLY A 37 -1.37 -11.48 -11.27
N ARG A 38 -2.02 -10.78 -10.32
CA ARG A 38 -2.40 -9.38 -10.49
C ARG A 38 -1.15 -8.51 -10.32
N MET A 39 -0.37 -8.35 -11.40
CA MET A 39 0.27 -7.05 -11.58
C MET A 39 -0.88 -6.07 -11.74
N VAL A 40 -1.24 -5.42 -10.64
CA VAL A 40 -2.34 -4.49 -10.62
C VAL A 40 -2.00 -3.41 -11.65
N PRO A 41 -2.84 -3.16 -12.67
CA PRO A 41 -2.55 -2.13 -13.66
C PRO A 41 -2.28 -0.80 -12.95
N VAL A 42 -1.38 0.02 -13.48
CA VAL A 42 -1.15 1.37 -12.96
C VAL A 42 -2.50 2.09 -12.87
N GLY A 43 -2.77 2.72 -11.73
CA GLY A 43 -4.07 3.33 -11.43
C GLY A 43 -5.08 2.41 -10.73
N TYR A 44 -4.73 1.15 -10.47
CA TYR A 44 -5.52 0.25 -9.63
C TYR A 44 -4.68 -0.16 -8.42
N VAL A 45 -5.28 -0.16 -7.23
CA VAL A 45 -4.65 -0.67 -6.01
C VAL A 45 -5.66 -1.47 -5.22
N THR A 46 -5.24 -2.61 -4.68
CA THR A 46 -6.06 -3.34 -3.69
C THR A 46 -5.54 -3.00 -2.31
N LEU A 47 -6.37 -2.33 -1.52
CA LEU A 47 -6.08 -2.09 -0.11
C LEU A 47 -6.30 -3.37 0.69
N ILE A 48 -5.44 -3.58 1.70
CA ILE A 48 -5.73 -4.59 2.73
C ILE A 48 -6.91 -4.11 3.59
N PRO A 49 -7.67 -5.01 4.25
CA PRO A 49 -8.88 -4.64 4.99
C PRO A 49 -8.68 -3.49 5.98
N GLU A 50 -7.57 -3.51 6.72
CA GLU A 50 -7.26 -2.51 7.75
C GLU A 50 -7.01 -1.13 7.13
N ALA A 51 -6.37 -1.06 5.97
CA ALA A 51 -6.18 0.18 5.24
C ALA A 51 -7.49 0.64 4.58
N SER A 52 -8.28 -0.29 4.06
CA SER A 52 -9.57 0.02 3.44
C SER A 52 -10.56 0.62 4.46
N GLU A 53 -10.56 0.13 5.70
CA GLU A 53 -11.42 0.65 6.77
C GLU A 53 -11.00 2.06 7.19
N MET A 54 -9.70 2.28 7.40
CA MET A 54 -9.15 3.61 7.72
C MET A 54 -9.44 4.64 6.63
N VAL A 55 -9.28 4.26 5.36
CA VAL A 55 -9.56 5.17 4.23
C VAL A 55 -11.06 5.41 4.08
N ASP A 56 -11.92 4.42 4.34
CA ASP A 56 -13.39 4.60 4.30
C ASP A 56 -13.86 5.59 5.38
N GLU A 57 -13.27 5.56 6.58
CA GLU A 57 -13.55 6.56 7.62
C GLU A 57 -13.12 7.96 7.19
N PHE A 58 -11.89 8.11 6.70
CA PHE A 58 -11.38 9.39 6.19
C PHE A 58 -12.24 9.93 5.04
N ALA A 59 -12.63 9.07 4.10
CA ALA A 59 -13.48 9.43 2.97
C ALA A 59 -14.81 10.03 3.44
N LYS A 60 -15.46 9.41 4.44
CA LYS A 60 -16.72 9.91 5.01
C LYS A 60 -16.56 11.23 5.77
N GLU A 61 -15.46 11.41 6.50
CA GLU A 61 -15.20 12.64 7.25
C GLU A 61 -14.97 13.85 6.33
N HIS A 62 -14.41 13.60 5.14
CA HIS A 62 -14.01 14.63 4.19
C HIS A 62 -14.94 14.74 2.96
N ASP A 63 -16.04 13.99 2.91
CA ASP A 63 -16.98 13.93 1.77
C ASP A 63 -16.29 13.57 0.44
N LEU A 64 -15.35 12.63 0.52
CA LEU A 64 -14.58 12.12 -0.62
C LEU A 64 -15.06 10.71 -1.00
N ASN A 65 -14.82 10.32 -2.24
CA ASN A 65 -14.87 8.91 -2.60
C ASN A 65 -13.57 8.18 -2.21
N MET A 66 -13.59 6.85 -2.28
CA MET A 66 -12.46 6.00 -1.88
C MET A 66 -11.17 6.36 -2.64
N ASP A 67 -11.26 6.58 -3.95
CA ASP A 67 -10.08 6.87 -4.76
C ASP A 67 -9.51 8.25 -4.44
N GLU A 68 -10.37 9.26 -4.26
CA GLU A 68 -9.97 10.61 -3.83
C GLU A 68 -9.29 10.58 -2.45
N ALA A 69 -9.84 9.82 -1.51
CA ALA A 69 -9.29 9.65 -0.17
C ALA A 69 -7.90 8.99 -0.20
N VAL A 70 -7.75 7.88 -0.93
CA VAL A 70 -6.44 7.20 -1.10
C VAL A 70 -5.41 8.16 -1.70
N ASN A 71 -5.78 8.85 -2.78
CA ASN A 71 -4.86 9.76 -3.46
C ASN A 71 -4.45 10.93 -2.56
N SER A 72 -5.40 11.54 -1.85
CA SER A 72 -5.13 12.63 -0.92
C SER A 72 -4.13 12.23 0.17
N ILE A 73 -4.35 11.08 0.81
CA ILE A 73 -3.44 10.54 1.84
C ILE A 73 -2.05 10.26 1.28
N LEU A 74 -1.96 9.64 0.09
CA LEU A 74 -0.69 9.27 -0.52
C LEU A 74 0.10 10.49 -1.01
N ILE A 75 -0.58 11.51 -1.55
CA ILE A 75 0.05 12.76 -1.98
C ILE A 75 0.61 13.51 -0.77
N ASP A 76 -0.20 13.68 0.29
CA ASP A 76 0.24 14.36 1.52
C ASP A 76 1.44 13.66 2.17
N TRP A 77 1.40 12.32 2.22
CA TRP A 77 2.53 11.53 2.67
C TRP A 77 3.76 11.71 1.77
N GLY A 78 3.58 11.71 0.45
CA GLY A 78 4.65 11.89 -0.54
C GLY A 78 5.35 13.25 -0.43
N ILE A 79 4.58 14.33 -0.24
CA ILE A 79 5.10 15.67 0.02
C ILE A 79 5.88 15.69 1.34
N SER A 80 5.29 15.16 2.41
CA SER A 80 5.92 15.11 3.74
C SER A 80 7.22 14.30 3.76
N ALA A 81 7.31 13.26 2.91
CA ALA A 81 8.50 12.44 2.75
C ALA A 81 9.56 13.07 1.81
N GLY A 82 9.26 14.21 1.17
CA GLY A 82 10.11 14.84 0.17
C GLY A 82 10.25 14.01 -1.13
N MET A 83 9.26 13.17 -1.41
CA MET A 83 9.22 12.29 -2.59
C MET A 83 8.45 12.91 -3.77
N ILE A 84 7.60 13.89 -3.48
CA ILE A 84 6.84 14.67 -4.45
C ILE A 84 7.10 16.14 -4.10
N GLU A 85 7.59 16.94 -5.04
CA GLU A 85 7.63 18.39 -4.85
C GLU A 85 6.23 18.95 -5.12
N VAL A 86 5.78 19.93 -4.32
CA VAL A 86 4.42 20.49 -4.49
C VAL A 86 4.24 21.07 -5.90
N ASP A 87 5.33 21.59 -6.49
CA ASP A 87 5.35 22.11 -7.85
C ASP A 87 5.10 21.01 -8.92
N ASP A 88 5.36 19.72 -8.62
CA ASP A 88 5.11 18.60 -9.55
C ASP A 88 3.61 18.25 -9.67
N LEU A 89 2.75 18.80 -8.81
CA LEU A 89 1.31 18.52 -8.76
C LEU A 89 0.47 19.56 -9.52
N ASP A 90 1.05 20.72 -9.84
CA ASP A 90 0.37 21.87 -10.48
C ASP A 90 0.55 21.92 -12.01
N ASP A 91 1.24 20.94 -12.62
CA ASP A 91 1.38 20.83 -14.08
C ASP A 91 0.12 20.21 -14.72
N GLU A 92 -1.01 20.91 -14.64
CA GLU A 92 -2.15 20.77 -15.56
C GLU A 92 -1.96 21.74 -16.75
N ASP A 93 -1.40 21.25 -17.86
CA ASP A 93 -1.58 21.79 -19.22
C ASP A 93 -2.66 20.99 -19.98
#